data_AF-A0A168HE36-F1
#
_entry.id   AF-A0A168HE36-F1
#
_cell.length_a   1.000
_cell.length_b   1.000
_cell.length_c   1.000
_cell.angle_alpha   90.00
_cell.angle_beta   90.00
_cell.angle_gamma   90.00
#
_symmetry.space_group_name_H-M   'P 1'
#
loop_
_entity.id
_entity.type
_entity.pdbx_description
1 polymer ?
#
loop_
_entity_poly.entity_id
_entity_poly.type
_entity_poly.pdbx_seq_one_letter_code
_entity_poly.pdbx_strand_id
1 'polypeptide(L)' 'MTDIDGPWLDCPWCGGRLPLAYLAPSDEEAGAAVGVCVDCRRRVTVTTPDDPFAPSS' A
#
# COMPACT_ATOMS: atom_id res chain seq x y z
N MET A 1 14.14 0.30 18.69
CA MET A 1 12.83 0.53 18.05
C MET A 1 13.16 1.06 16.67
N THR A 2 12.99 0.27 15.62
CA THR A 2 13.29 0.73 14.25
C THR A 2 12.26 1.77 13.91
N ASP A 3 12.61 3.04 14.08
CA ASP A 3 11.78 4.13 13.63
C ASP A 3 11.83 4.14 12.11
N ILE A 4 10.67 3.88 11.49
CA ILE A 4 10.54 3.94 10.05
C ILE A 4 10.28 5.40 9.71
N ASP A 5 11.36 6.15 9.60
CA ASP A 5 11.37 7.56 9.16
C ASP A 5 11.22 7.57 7.62
N GLY A 6 10.08 8.04 7.13
CA GLY A 6 9.75 8.04 5.70
C GLY A 6 8.24 8.16 5.45
N PRO A 7 7.75 8.21 4.21
CA PRO A 7 6.32 8.25 3.96
C PRO A 7 5.69 6.88 4.30
N TRP A 8 4.60 6.90 5.07
CA TRP A 8 3.79 5.72 5.38
C TRP A 8 2.32 6.00 5.09
N LEU A 9 1.57 4.93 4.85
CA LEU A 9 0.11 4.94 4.81
C LEU A 9 -0.45 4.42 6.14
N ASP A 10 -1.67 4.82 6.45
CA ASP A 10 -2.40 4.33 7.60
C ASP A 10 -3.08 2.99 7.26
N CYS A 11 -2.91 1.99 8.13
CA CYS A 11 -3.48 0.68 7.93
C CYS A 11 -4.99 0.73 8.23
N PRO A 12 -5.88 0.50 7.24
CA PRO A 12 -7.32 0.69 7.42
C PRO A 12 -7.97 -0.28 8.41
N TRP A 13 -7.24 -1.32 8.84
CA TRP A 13 -7.73 -2.28 9.83
C TRP A 13 -7.38 -1.94 11.27
N CYS A 14 -6.23 -1.32 11.53
CA CYS A 14 -5.71 -1.18 12.90
C CYS A 14 -5.19 0.22 13.23
N GLY A 15 -5.12 1.14 12.27
CA GLY A 15 -4.49 2.45 12.49
C GLY A 15 -2.95 2.39 12.49
N GLY A 16 -2.37 1.22 12.21
CA GLY A 16 -0.93 1.00 12.24
C GLY A 16 -0.23 1.58 11.01
N ARG A 17 1.11 1.63 11.05
CA ARG A 17 1.91 2.15 9.93
C ARG A 17 2.07 1.10 8.82
N LEU A 18 1.93 1.53 7.58
CA LEU A 18 2.23 0.77 6.37
C LEU A 18 3.34 1.51 5.58
N PRO A 19 4.60 1.06 5.67
CA PRO A 19 5.70 1.76 5.00
C PRO A 19 5.60 1.63 3.48
N LEU A 20 5.63 2.77 2.78
CA LEU A 20 5.59 2.77 1.31
C LEU A 20 6.83 2.07 0.70
N ALA A 21 7.97 2.10 1.39
CA ALA A 21 9.20 1.43 0.96
C ALA A 21 9.09 -0.11 0.88
N TYR A 22 8.07 -0.71 1.51
CA TYR A 22 7.81 -2.16 1.44
C TYR A 22 6.59 -2.51 0.59
N LEU A 23 6.02 -1.54 -0.14
CA LEU A 23 5.01 -1.85 -1.14
C LEU A 23 5.68 -2.51 -2.34
N ALA A 24 5.19 -3.70 -2.69
CA ALA A 24 5.53 -4.37 -3.93
C ALA A 24 4.42 -4.10 -4.96
N PRO A 25 4.72 -4.06 -6.27
CA PRO A 25 3.68 -4.05 -7.29
C PRO A 25 2.77 -5.29 -7.13
N SER A 26 1.47 -5.10 -7.28
CA SER A 26 0.51 -6.19 -7.28
C SER A 26 0.55 -6.90 -8.63
N ASP A 27 0.57 -8.23 -8.61
CA ASP A 27 0.49 -9.05 -9.83
C ASP A 27 -0.98 -9.23 -10.29
N GLU A 28 -1.94 -9.06 -9.37
CA GLU A 28 -3.36 -9.25 -9.61
C GLU A 28 -4.02 -8.06 -10.34
N GLU A 29 -3.57 -6.84 -10.08
CA GLU A 29 -4.11 -5.62 -10.71
C GLU A 29 -2.98 -4.68 -11.13
N ALA A 30 -2.95 -4.34 -12.42
CA ALA A 30 -1.96 -3.41 -12.96
C ALA A 30 -2.16 -2.01 -12.34
N GLY A 31 -1.09 -1.47 -11.73
CA GLY A 31 -1.15 -0.18 -11.02
C GLY A 31 -1.54 -0.28 -9.54
N ALA A 32 -1.92 -1.47 -9.06
CA ALA A 32 -2.05 -1.70 -7.62
C ALA A 32 -0.68 -2.02 -7.00
N ALA A 33 -0.51 -1.65 -5.74
CA ALA A 33 0.64 -2.00 -4.92
C ALA A 33 0.16 -2.73 -3.66
N VAL A 34 0.95 -3.68 -3.17
CA VAL A 34 0.62 -4.49 -2.01
C VAL A 34 1.72 -4.37 -0.96
N GLY A 35 1.31 -4.06 0.26
CA GLY A 35 2.18 -4.01 1.43
C GLY A 35 1.72 -4.90 2.57
N VAL A 36 2.53 -4.96 3.61
CA VAL A 36 2.18 -5.61 4.88
C VAL A 36 2.31 -4.60 6.01
N CYS A 37 1.23 -4.41 6.78
CA CYS A 37 1.27 -3.55 7.95
C CYS A 37 2.28 -4.08 8.97
N VAL A 38 3.13 -3.22 9.51
CA VAL A 38 4.15 -3.66 10.48
C VAL A 38 3.54 -4.03 11.82
N ASP A 39 2.35 -3.51 12.13
CA ASP A 39 1.68 -3.66 13.42
C ASP A 39 0.80 -4.91 13.45
N CYS A 40 -0.26 -4.95 12.63
CA CYS A 40 -1.19 -6.08 12.59
C CYS A 40 -0.79 -7.19 11.61
N ARG A 41 0.32 -7.03 10.88
CA ARG A 41 0.85 -8.00 9.89
C ARG A 41 -0.13 -8.40 8.79
N ARG A 42 -1.21 -7.63 8.60
CA ARG A 42 -2.15 -7.82 7.49
C ARG A 42 -1.61 -7.27 6.18
N ARG A 43 -1.94 -7.97 5.11
CA ARG A 43 -1.66 -7.58 3.74
C ARG A 43 -2.65 -6.51 3.31
N VAL A 44 -2.14 -5.41 2.77
CA VAL A 44 -2.90 -4.23 2.37
C VAL A 44 -2.67 -4.00 0.88
N THR A 45 -3.75 -4.04 0.10
CA THR A 45 -3.71 -3.62 -1.30
C THR A 45 -4.04 -2.14 -1.37
N VAL A 46 -3.14 -1.38 -2.00
CA VAL A 46 -3.24 0.05 -2.26
C VAL A 46 -3.40 0.20 -3.75
N THR A 47 -4.61 0.50 -4.21
CA THR A 47 -4.84 0.93 -5.58
C THR A 47 -4.60 2.43 -5.63
N THR A 48 -3.72 2.90 -6.53
CA THR A 48 -3.77 4.31 -6.90
C THR A 48 -5.14 4.55 -7.52
N PRO A 49 -5.81 5.68 -7.23
CA PRO A 49 -7.05 6.00 -7.92
C PRO A 49 -6.79 5.89 -9.42
N ASP A 50 -7.65 5.12 -10.10
CA ASP A 50 -7.63 4.88 -11.54
C ASP A 50 -7.19 6.16 -12.23
N ASP A 51 -6.05 6.08 -12.92
CA ASP A 51 -5.49 7.23 -13.61
C ASP A 51 -6.63 7.77 -14.49
N PRO A 52 -7.09 9.03 -14.34
CA PRO A 52 -8.21 9.53 -15.13
C PRO A 52 -7.94 9.53 -16.64
N PHE A 53 -6.72 9.17 -17.06
CA PHE A 53 -6.31 8.93 -18.44
C PHE A 53 -6.14 7.45 -18.82
N ALA A 54 -6.45 6.50 -17.94
CA ALA A 54 -6.54 5.09 -18.29
C ALA A 54 -7.64 4.93 -19.36
N PRO A 55 -7.31 4.47 -20.58
CA PRO A 55 -8.32 4.34 -21.63
C PRO A 55 -9.32 3.27 -21.20
N SER A 56 -10.56 3.69 -20.92
CA SER A 56 -11.70 2.77 -20.73
C SER A 56 -11.82 1.92 -22.00
N SER A 57 -11.46 0.64 -21.90
CA SER A 57 -11.62 -0.33 -23.00
C SER A 57 -13.00 -0.96 -22.98
#